data_AF-A0A1Y2CEL0-F1
#
_entry.id   AF-A0A1Y2CEL0-F1
#
_cell.length_a   1.000
_cell.length_b   1.000
_cell.length_c   1.000
_cell.angle_alpha   90.00
_cell.angle_beta   90.00
_cell.angle_gamma   90.00
#
_symmetry.space_group_name_H-M   'P 1'
#
loop_
_entity.id
_entity.type
_entity.pdbx_description
1 polymer ?
#
loop_
_entity_poly.entity_id
_entity_poly.type
_entity_poly.pdbx_seq_one_letter_code
_entity_poly.pdbx_strand_id
1 'polypeptide(L)'
;MMYDHEYLYFGCEMEEPHVWTNITEKNSVIYWQNDWEIFIDPDGDGLNYYEFEINALNTIWELTLDKPYSKGGSARHPTNIDGLFRQFIVEVAIPWKGSSPFIPLEILINIVGLKKYNTNPPTRSTPPNIGDIWRINFSRVQWPFRIDEETGKYIRLPENENRWDIHYEDNWSWAPQGEISMHKPEMWGFVTFVGDQMSLILQE
;
A
#
# COMPACT_ATOMS: atom_id res chain seq x y z
N MET A 1 12.50 -1.18 1.47
CA MET A 1 12.06 -2.23 0.52
C MET A 1 13.23 -3.15 0.21
N MET A 2 12.97 -4.44 0.09
CA MET A 2 13.91 -5.47 -0.40
C MET A 2 13.15 -6.42 -1.34
N TYR A 3 13.85 -7.29 -2.05
CA TYR A 3 13.23 -8.33 -2.87
C TYR A 3 14.11 -9.58 -2.98
N ASP A 4 13.48 -10.70 -3.31
CA ASP A 4 14.15 -11.89 -3.82
C ASP A 4 13.35 -12.48 -5.00
N HIS A 5 13.54 -13.76 -5.32
CA HIS A 5 12.83 -14.41 -6.43
C HIS A 5 11.35 -14.69 -6.14
N GLU A 6 10.92 -14.64 -4.88
CA GLU A 6 9.59 -15.00 -4.43
C GLU A 6 8.79 -13.79 -3.92
N TYR A 7 9.42 -12.87 -3.19
CA TYR A 7 8.74 -11.79 -2.46
C TYR A 7 9.32 -10.39 -2.71
N LEU A 8 8.43 -9.41 -2.69
CA LEU A 8 8.75 -8.02 -2.38
C LEU A 8 8.51 -7.78 -0.89
N TYR A 9 9.53 -7.25 -0.22
CA TYR A 9 9.51 -6.94 1.20
C TYR A 9 9.34 -5.44 1.41
N PHE A 10 8.30 -5.08 2.16
CA PHE A 10 8.02 -3.73 2.59
C PHE A 10 8.16 -3.67 4.12
N GLY A 11 8.88 -2.65 4.58
CA GLY A 11 9.06 -2.34 5.99
C GLY A 11 8.82 -0.86 6.18
N CYS A 12 8.02 -0.50 7.18
CA CYS A 12 7.71 0.87 7.55
C CYS A 12 7.75 1.02 9.07
N GLU A 13 8.34 2.10 9.55
CA GLU A 13 8.25 2.55 10.94
C GLU A 13 7.64 3.94 10.92
N MET A 14 6.56 4.14 11.67
CA MET A 14 5.87 5.43 11.71
C MET A 14 5.41 5.80 13.10
N GLU A 15 5.44 7.10 13.40
CA GLU A 15 4.80 7.65 14.60
C GLU A 15 3.30 7.83 14.34
N GLU A 16 2.46 7.26 15.20
CA GLU A 16 1.01 7.35 15.09
C GLU A 16 0.39 7.48 16.48
N PRO A 17 0.05 8.70 16.93
CA PRO A 17 -0.57 8.91 18.23
C PRO A 17 -2.00 8.34 18.31
N HIS A 18 -2.68 8.14 17.18
CA HIS A 18 -4.09 7.76 17.10
C HIS A 18 -4.32 6.59 16.14
N VAL A 19 -4.08 5.37 16.62
CA VAL A 19 -4.36 4.15 15.86
C VAL A 19 -5.87 3.89 15.81
N TRP A 20 -6.52 4.35 14.74
CA TRP A 20 -7.96 4.22 14.59
C TRP A 20 -8.36 3.24 13.49
N THR A 21 -8.89 2.08 13.91
CA THR A 21 -9.68 1.20 13.06
C THR A 21 -10.59 0.29 13.89
N ASN A 22 -11.76 -0.06 13.37
CA ASN A 22 -12.63 -1.13 13.90
C ASN A 22 -13.11 -2.09 12.79
N ILE A 23 -12.56 -1.98 11.58
CA ILE A 23 -12.95 -2.81 10.45
C ILE A 23 -12.14 -4.12 10.50
N THR A 24 -12.84 -5.24 10.65
CA THR A 24 -12.24 -6.58 10.86
C THR A 24 -12.51 -7.55 9.71
N GLU A 25 -13.45 -7.26 8.83
CA GLU A 25 -13.84 -8.16 7.74
C GLU A 25 -12.89 -7.99 6.54
N LYS A 26 -12.21 -9.09 6.17
CA LYS A 26 -11.30 -9.13 5.02
C LYS A 26 -11.99 -8.65 3.74
N ASN A 27 -11.30 -7.83 2.97
CA ASN A 27 -11.76 -7.18 1.73
C ASN A 27 -12.94 -6.22 1.91
N SER A 28 -13.17 -5.72 3.13
CA SER A 28 -13.98 -4.53 3.34
C SER A 28 -13.24 -3.28 2.88
N VAL A 29 -13.96 -2.22 2.55
CA VAL A 29 -13.37 -0.92 2.23
C VAL A 29 -12.77 -0.33 3.51
N ILE A 30 -11.43 -0.34 3.67
CA ILE A 30 -10.77 0.01 4.92
C ILE A 30 -10.23 1.44 5.01
N TYR A 31 -9.91 2.09 3.87
CA TYR A 31 -9.50 3.51 3.81
C TYR A 31 -10.50 4.51 4.43
N TRP A 32 -11.69 4.07 4.81
CA TRP A 32 -12.65 4.84 5.60
C TRP A 32 -12.17 5.19 7.02
N GLN A 33 -11.05 4.62 7.45
CA GLN A 33 -10.37 4.80 8.72
C GLN A 33 -8.86 4.80 8.46
N ASN A 34 -8.03 4.75 9.50
CA ASN A 34 -6.59 4.67 9.27
C ASN A 34 -6.20 3.30 8.72
N ASP A 35 -5.50 3.33 7.61
CA ASP A 35 -4.89 2.17 6.98
C ASP A 35 -3.61 2.57 6.22
N TRP A 36 -2.92 1.56 5.71
CA TRP A 36 -1.69 1.70 4.98
C TRP A 36 -1.79 0.96 3.65
N GLU A 37 -1.34 1.62 2.59
CA GLU A 37 -1.59 1.21 1.22
C GLU A 37 -0.26 1.02 0.48
N ILE A 38 -0.15 -0.02 -0.34
CA ILE A 38 0.92 -0.22 -1.32
C ILE A 38 0.31 -0.26 -2.72
N PHE A 39 0.88 0.50 -3.62
CA PHE A 39 0.54 0.54 -5.04
C PHE A 39 1.69 -0.01 -5.86
N ILE A 40 1.42 -0.95 -6.78
CA ILE A 40 2.44 -1.63 -7.58
C ILE A 40 2.00 -1.72 -9.03
N ASP A 41 2.83 -1.17 -9.91
CA ASP A 41 2.76 -1.30 -11.36
C ASP A 41 4.07 -1.97 -11.86
N PRO A 42 4.04 -3.30 -12.11
CA PRO A 42 5.22 -4.09 -12.43
C PRO A 42 5.87 -3.81 -13.81
N ASP A 43 5.16 -3.19 -14.74
CA ASP A 43 5.74 -2.81 -16.04
C ASP A 43 5.80 -1.29 -16.24
N GLY A 44 5.27 -0.53 -15.29
CA GLY A 44 5.41 0.92 -15.24
C GLY A 44 4.64 1.66 -16.34
N ASP A 45 3.70 1.00 -17.02
CA ASP A 45 2.90 1.58 -18.11
C ASP A 45 1.68 2.38 -17.60
N GLY A 46 1.40 2.31 -16.30
CA GLY A 46 0.27 2.94 -15.63
C GLY A 46 -1.07 2.25 -15.85
N LEU A 47 -1.07 0.99 -16.25
CA LEU A 47 -2.24 0.14 -16.47
C LEU A 47 -2.15 -1.11 -15.60
N ASN A 48 -3.29 -1.78 -15.43
CA ASN A 48 -3.42 -3.07 -14.73
C ASN A 48 -2.72 -3.13 -13.36
N TYR A 49 -2.60 -2.01 -12.64
CA TYR A 49 -1.82 -1.95 -11.42
C TYR A 49 -2.58 -2.54 -10.24
N TYR A 50 -1.81 -2.95 -9.23
CA TYR A 50 -2.29 -3.61 -8.03
C TYR A 50 -2.21 -2.67 -6.83
N GLU A 51 -3.17 -2.82 -5.93
CA GLU A 51 -3.29 -2.06 -4.70
C GLU A 51 -3.57 -3.02 -3.55
N PHE A 52 -2.85 -2.78 -2.46
CA PHE A 52 -2.90 -3.54 -1.23
C PHE A 52 -3.10 -2.59 -0.08
N GLU A 53 -4.21 -2.71 0.65
CA GLU A 53 -4.44 -1.95 1.87
C GLU A 53 -4.38 -2.86 3.10
N ILE A 54 -3.89 -2.34 4.22
CA ILE A 54 -3.92 -3.01 5.53
C ILE A 54 -4.16 -2.02 6.66
N ASN A 55 -5.05 -2.36 7.60
CA ASN A 55 -5.24 -1.58 8.82
C ASN A 55 -4.52 -2.20 10.04
N ALA A 56 -4.51 -1.46 11.15
CA ALA A 56 -3.80 -1.88 12.37
C ALA A 56 -4.35 -3.16 13.03
N LEU A 57 -5.52 -3.66 12.61
CA LEU A 57 -6.08 -4.95 13.04
C LEU A 57 -5.67 -6.10 12.12
N ASN A 58 -4.73 -5.89 11.19
CA ASN A 58 -4.38 -6.84 10.13
C ASN A 58 -5.57 -7.19 9.23
N THR A 59 -6.52 -6.28 9.02
CA THR A 59 -7.55 -6.46 7.99
C THR A 59 -7.02 -5.91 6.67
N ILE A 60 -7.17 -6.67 5.58
CA ILE A 60 -6.73 -6.23 4.24
C ILE A 60 -7.87 -5.89 3.31
N TRP A 61 -7.57 -5.07 2.33
CA TRP A 61 -8.33 -4.94 1.10
C TRP A 61 -7.43 -5.07 -0.14
N GLU A 62 -7.75 -6.10 -0.93
CA GLU A 62 -7.18 -6.52 -2.22
C GLU A 62 -7.79 -5.88 -3.46
N LEU A 63 -7.19 -4.93 -4.20
CA LEU A 63 -7.81 -4.41 -5.43
C LEU A 63 -6.84 -4.13 -6.60
N THR A 64 -7.41 -3.90 -7.78
CA THR A 64 -6.67 -3.59 -9.00
C THR A 64 -7.49 -2.68 -9.91
N LEU A 65 -6.81 -1.85 -10.69
CA LEU A 65 -7.42 -1.06 -11.75
C LEU A 65 -6.76 -1.39 -13.08
N ASP A 66 -7.55 -1.55 -14.14
CA ASP A 66 -7.04 -1.74 -15.50
C ASP A 66 -6.40 -0.46 -16.07
N LYS A 67 -6.84 0.72 -15.60
CA LYS A 67 -6.29 2.04 -15.90
C LYS A 67 -6.74 3.05 -14.83
N PRO A 68 -6.14 4.26 -14.77
CA PRO A 68 -6.58 5.33 -13.88
C PRO A 68 -8.06 5.68 -14.01
N TYR A 69 -8.71 6.09 -12.91
CA TYR A 69 -10.09 6.59 -12.94
C TYR A 69 -10.27 7.76 -13.91
N SER A 70 -9.28 8.65 -14.02
CA SER A 70 -9.25 9.77 -14.97
C SER A 70 -9.30 9.33 -16.44
N LYS A 71 -8.99 8.06 -16.72
CA LYS A 71 -9.08 7.43 -18.05
C LYS A 71 -10.28 6.48 -18.17
N GLY A 72 -11.23 6.54 -17.24
CA GLY A 72 -12.43 5.70 -17.23
C GLY A 72 -12.19 4.28 -16.73
N GLY A 73 -11.11 4.04 -15.97
CA GLY A 73 -10.88 2.76 -15.30
C GLY A 73 -11.86 2.50 -14.16
N SER A 74 -11.86 1.28 -13.66
CA SER A 74 -12.69 0.90 -12.51
C SER A 74 -11.96 -0.09 -11.62
N ALA A 75 -12.09 0.10 -10.30
CA ALA A 75 -11.56 -0.84 -9.33
C ALA A 75 -12.25 -2.20 -9.46
N ARG A 76 -11.45 -3.26 -9.48
CA ARG A 76 -11.87 -4.64 -9.31
C ARG A 76 -11.40 -5.10 -7.94
N HIS A 77 -12.34 -5.56 -7.12
CA HIS A 77 -12.06 -6.12 -5.81
C HIS A 77 -13.05 -7.25 -5.48
N PRO A 78 -12.63 -8.28 -4.74
CA PRO A 78 -11.26 -8.50 -4.31
C PRO A 78 -10.37 -9.03 -5.45
N THR A 79 -9.08 -8.71 -5.44
CA THR A 79 -8.08 -9.34 -6.33
C THR A 79 -6.90 -9.91 -5.59
N ASN A 80 -7.21 -10.68 -4.54
CA ASN A 80 -6.21 -11.23 -3.63
C ASN A 80 -5.06 -11.94 -4.37
N ILE A 81 -3.83 -11.76 -3.89
CA ILE A 81 -2.64 -12.50 -4.30
C ILE A 81 -2.45 -13.70 -3.36
N ASP A 82 -2.38 -14.91 -3.94
CA ASP A 82 -2.04 -16.12 -3.19
C ASP A 82 -0.60 -16.04 -2.64
N GLY A 83 -0.38 -16.60 -1.45
CA GLY A 83 0.96 -16.62 -0.84
C GLY A 83 1.41 -15.28 -0.24
N LEU A 84 0.51 -14.32 -0.07
CA LEU A 84 0.76 -13.09 0.69
C LEU A 84 1.05 -13.41 2.17
N PHE A 85 2.22 -13.01 2.67
CA PHE A 85 2.53 -13.01 4.11
C PHE A 85 2.57 -11.57 4.62
N ARG A 86 1.95 -11.30 5.76
CA ARG A 86 1.86 -9.94 6.32
C ARG A 86 1.83 -9.98 7.82
N GLN A 87 2.49 -9.01 8.44
CA GLN A 87 2.45 -8.82 9.87
C GLN A 87 2.46 -7.32 10.19
N PHE A 88 1.29 -6.80 10.58
CA PHE A 88 1.15 -5.49 11.20
C PHE A 88 1.34 -5.69 12.70
N ILE A 89 2.47 -5.23 13.25
CA ILE A 89 2.78 -5.32 14.68
C ILE A 89 2.59 -3.93 15.27
N VAL A 90 1.52 -3.71 16.05
CA VAL A 90 1.43 -2.48 16.84
C VAL A 90 2.29 -2.66 18.08
N GLU A 91 3.56 -2.29 18.00
CA GLU A 91 4.40 -2.14 19.19
C GLU A 91 4.08 -0.81 19.87
N VAL A 92 3.16 -0.83 20.83
CA VAL A 92 3.03 0.32 21.74
C VAL A 92 4.29 0.34 22.60
N ALA A 93 5.27 1.15 22.19
CA ALA A 93 6.36 1.51 23.07
C ALA A 93 5.76 2.07 24.35
N ILE A 94 5.95 1.38 25.47
CA ILE A 94 5.68 1.97 26.78
C ILE A 94 6.56 3.22 26.82
N PRO A 95 5.99 4.44 26.85
CA PRO A 95 6.75 5.64 26.55
C PRO A 95 7.84 5.83 27.61
N TRP A 96 9.09 5.62 27.22
CA TRP A 96 10.22 6.10 27.99
C TRP A 96 10.27 7.62 27.80
N LYS A 97 9.71 8.37 28.77
CA LYS A 97 9.77 9.84 28.83
C LYS A 97 9.27 10.57 27.57
N GLY A 98 7.97 10.48 27.29
CA GLY A 98 7.31 11.45 26.40
C GLY A 98 7.52 11.26 24.89
N SER A 99 7.87 10.05 24.45
CA SER A 99 7.83 9.67 23.03
C SER A 99 6.40 9.32 22.59
N SER A 100 6.03 9.71 21.37
CA SER A 100 4.81 9.21 20.70
C SER A 100 4.90 7.70 20.48
N PRO A 101 3.79 6.95 20.49
CA PRO A 101 3.78 5.56 20.06
C PRO A 101 4.23 5.45 18.60
N PHE A 102 5.06 4.45 18.31
CA PHE A 102 5.47 4.08 16.95
C PHE A 102 4.80 2.78 16.54
N ILE A 103 4.67 2.56 15.24
CA ILE A 103 4.03 1.38 14.66
C ILE A 103 4.97 0.80 13.61
N PRO A 104 5.59 -0.37 13.89
CA PRO A 104 6.27 -1.13 12.86
C PRO A 104 5.28 -1.91 11.99
N LEU A 105 5.53 -1.92 10.68
CA LEU A 105 4.76 -2.64 9.69
C LEU A 105 5.70 -3.41 8.77
N GLU A 106 5.48 -4.73 8.65
CA GLU A 106 6.19 -5.60 7.72
C GLU A 106 5.20 -6.35 6.81
N ILE A 107 5.42 -6.26 5.50
CA ILE A 107 4.56 -6.86 4.47
C ILE A 107 5.43 -7.56 3.43
N LEU A 108 5.04 -8.79 3.06
CA LEU A 108 5.68 -9.59 2.02
C LEU A 108 4.65 -9.90 0.92
N ILE A 109 4.83 -9.31 -0.26
CA ILE A 109 3.97 -9.54 -1.42
C ILE A 109 4.62 -10.58 -2.33
N ASN A 110 3.87 -11.64 -2.66
CA ASN A 110 4.33 -12.67 -3.59
C ASN A 110 4.44 -12.09 -5.01
N ILE A 111 5.67 -12.07 -5.55
CA ILE A 111 5.99 -11.50 -6.86
C ILE A 111 5.34 -12.27 -7.99
N VAL A 112 5.25 -13.60 -7.89
CA VAL A 112 4.63 -14.43 -8.93
C VAL A 112 3.16 -14.05 -9.11
N GLY A 113 2.48 -13.73 -8.01
CA GLY A 113 1.11 -13.22 -8.00
C GLY A 113 0.94 -11.91 -8.77
N LEU A 114 1.99 -11.08 -8.88
CA LEU A 114 1.95 -9.81 -9.61
C LEU A 114 2.06 -9.97 -11.12
N LYS A 115 2.43 -11.15 -11.63
CA LYS A 115 2.59 -11.40 -13.07
C LYS A 115 1.30 -11.16 -13.87
N LYS A 116 0.12 -11.35 -13.27
CA LYS A 116 -1.18 -11.06 -13.91
C LYS A 116 -1.43 -9.58 -14.22
N TYR A 117 -0.60 -8.69 -13.68
CA TYR A 117 -0.67 -7.25 -13.85
C TYR A 117 0.33 -6.73 -14.90
N ASN A 118 1.17 -7.61 -15.43
CA ASN A 118 2.18 -7.31 -16.44
C ASN A 118 1.79 -7.98 -17.78
N THR A 119 0.85 -7.37 -18.52
CA THR A 119 0.08 -8.09 -19.56
C THR A 119 0.09 -7.50 -20.99
N ASN A 120 0.59 -6.28 -21.25
CA ASN A 120 0.30 -5.61 -22.54
C ASN A 120 1.48 -4.88 -23.25
N PRO A 121 2.17 -5.57 -24.17
CA PRO A 121 3.03 -6.71 -23.82
C PRO A 121 3.99 -6.33 -22.68
N PRO A 122 4.39 -7.29 -21.84
CA PRO A 122 5.27 -7.01 -20.72
C PRO A 122 6.54 -6.31 -21.21
N THR A 123 6.75 -5.06 -20.82
CA THR A 123 7.99 -4.34 -21.13
C THR A 123 9.13 -4.77 -20.20
N ARG A 124 8.79 -5.44 -19.09
CA ARG A 124 9.68 -5.84 -18.00
C ARG A 124 9.30 -7.23 -17.49
N SER A 125 10.19 -7.88 -16.74
CA SER A 125 9.91 -9.22 -16.22
C SER A 125 9.18 -9.17 -14.88
N THR A 126 8.41 -10.22 -14.59
CA THR A 126 7.85 -10.49 -13.26
C THR A 126 8.04 -11.98 -12.95
N PRO A 127 9.00 -12.37 -12.07
CA PRO A 127 9.86 -11.53 -11.24
C PRO A 127 10.79 -10.55 -11.98
N PRO A 128 11.17 -9.41 -11.36
CA PRO A 128 12.02 -8.41 -12.00
C PRO A 128 13.46 -8.92 -12.15
N ASN A 129 14.09 -8.59 -13.28
CA ASN A 129 15.53 -8.75 -13.45
C ASN A 129 16.29 -7.61 -12.77
N ILE A 130 17.58 -7.82 -12.50
CA ILE A 130 18.47 -6.72 -12.11
C ILE A 130 18.45 -5.66 -13.22
N GLY A 131 18.18 -4.42 -12.84
CA GLY A 131 18.04 -3.28 -13.75
C GLY A 131 16.60 -3.00 -14.21
N ASP A 132 15.65 -3.91 -13.96
CA ASP A 132 14.24 -3.61 -14.21
C ASP A 132 13.79 -2.46 -13.28
N ILE A 133 12.84 -1.66 -13.76
CA ILE A 133 12.32 -0.49 -13.03
C ILE A 133 10.81 -0.60 -12.95
N TRP A 134 10.24 -0.74 -11.75
CA TRP A 134 8.79 -0.72 -11.56
C TRP A 134 8.34 0.66 -11.08
N ARG A 135 7.02 0.89 -11.13
CA ARG A 135 6.41 2.05 -10.46
C ARG A 135 5.72 1.58 -9.20
N ILE A 136 6.09 2.17 -8.07
CA ILE A 136 5.57 1.82 -6.76
C ILE A 136 5.24 3.09 -5.99
N ASN A 137 4.19 3.04 -5.17
CA ASN A 137 3.99 4.03 -4.13
C ASN A 137 3.44 3.38 -2.86
N PHE A 138 3.47 4.14 -1.77
CA PHE A 138 2.80 3.78 -0.54
C PHE A 138 2.13 5.02 0.04
N SER A 139 0.99 4.80 0.66
CA SER A 139 0.27 5.84 1.39
C SER A 139 -0.15 5.37 2.77
N ARG A 140 -0.36 6.34 3.66
CA ARG A 140 -1.15 6.16 4.87
C ARG A 140 -2.32 7.12 4.81
N VAL A 141 -3.52 6.57 4.87
CA VAL A 141 -4.77 7.35 4.89
C VAL A 141 -5.07 7.76 6.31
N GLN A 142 -5.58 8.98 6.44
CA GLN A 142 -6.17 9.46 7.67
C GLN A 142 -7.40 10.29 7.39
N TRP A 143 -8.30 10.33 8.36
CA TRP A 143 -9.45 11.20 8.33
C TRP A 143 -9.43 12.15 9.52
N PRO A 144 -9.97 13.37 9.38
CA PRO A 144 -10.35 14.16 10.53
C PRO A 144 -11.29 13.38 11.44
N PHE A 145 -11.04 13.39 12.74
CA PHE A 145 -11.87 12.71 13.72
C PHE A 145 -12.03 13.53 15.00
N ARG A 146 -13.03 13.19 15.79
CA ARG A 146 -13.10 13.52 17.23
C ARG A 146 -13.17 12.23 18.05
N ILE A 147 -12.77 12.30 19.30
CA ILE A 147 -12.98 11.21 20.26
C ILE A 147 -14.23 11.55 21.07
N ASP A 148 -15.16 10.62 21.12
CA ASP A 148 -16.33 10.71 21.99
C ASP A 148 -15.88 10.57 23.45
N GLU A 149 -16.12 11.61 24.26
CA GLU A 149 -15.60 11.65 25.64
C GLU A 149 -16.25 10.61 26.57
N GLU A 150 -17.47 10.17 26.28
CA GLU A 150 -18.19 9.20 27.10
C GLU A 150 -17.79 7.76 26.78
N THR A 151 -17.60 7.46 25.49
CA THR A 151 -17.36 6.10 25.00
C THR A 151 -15.91 5.83 24.61
N GLY A 152 -15.08 6.87 24.49
CA GLY A 152 -13.70 6.79 23.99
C GLY A 152 -13.59 6.42 22.52
N LYS A 153 -14.70 6.41 21.77
CA LYS A 153 -14.72 5.98 20.37
C LYS A 153 -14.30 7.11 19.43
N TYR A 154 -13.56 6.74 18.40
CA TYR A 154 -13.29 7.61 17.26
C TYR A 154 -14.55 7.83 16.44
N ILE A 155 -14.80 9.09 16.08
CA ILE A 155 -15.90 9.52 15.23
C ILE A 155 -15.32 10.30 14.06
N ARG A 156 -15.53 9.78 12.85
CA ARG A 156 -15.10 10.43 11.60
C ARG A 156 -15.81 11.75 11.38
N LEU A 157 -15.08 12.75 10.89
CA LEU A 157 -15.64 14.02 10.49
C LEU A 157 -15.53 14.20 8.96
N PRO A 158 -16.59 14.70 8.29
CA PRO A 158 -17.92 14.98 8.84
C PRO A 158 -18.76 13.71 9.07
N GLU A 159 -19.67 13.77 10.05
CA GLU A 159 -20.45 12.58 10.50
C GLU A 159 -21.60 12.18 9.55
N ASN A 160 -22.16 13.15 8.80
CA ASN A 160 -23.47 13.01 8.17
C ASN A 160 -23.50 13.27 6.64
N GLU A 161 -22.34 13.28 5.98
CA GLU A 161 -22.30 13.54 4.54
C GLU A 161 -22.17 12.25 3.73
N ASN A 162 -22.76 12.28 2.54
CA ASN A 162 -22.80 11.12 1.66
C ASN A 162 -21.37 10.74 1.26
N ARG A 163 -21.06 9.46 1.43
CA ARG A 163 -19.71 8.90 1.47
C ARG A 163 -18.97 9.08 0.15
N TRP A 164 -19.68 9.33 -0.94
CA TRP A 164 -19.14 9.44 -2.29
C TRP A 164 -18.95 10.86 -2.78
N ASP A 165 -19.50 11.84 -2.05
CA ASP A 165 -19.57 13.22 -2.52
C ASP A 165 -18.41 14.08 -2.01
N ILE A 166 -17.60 13.59 -1.04
CA ILE A 166 -16.51 14.38 -0.47
C ILE A 166 -15.30 13.54 -0.05
N HIS A 167 -14.13 14.01 -0.49
CA HIS A 167 -12.81 13.50 -0.17
C HIS A 167 -12.14 14.40 0.87
N TYR A 168 -12.38 14.11 2.17
CA TYR A 168 -11.70 14.81 3.28
C TYR A 168 -10.57 13.98 3.88
N GLU A 169 -10.35 12.78 3.37
CA GLU A 169 -9.16 12.01 3.69
C GLU A 169 -7.91 12.81 3.35
N ASP A 170 -6.88 12.59 4.14
CA ASP A 170 -5.55 13.10 3.90
C ASP A 170 -4.60 11.92 3.79
N ASN A 171 -3.62 12.03 2.90
CA ASN A 171 -2.75 10.93 2.52
C ASN A 171 -1.29 11.34 2.66
N TRP A 172 -0.59 10.63 3.53
CA TRP A 172 0.86 10.68 3.56
C TRP A 172 1.35 9.74 2.47
N SER A 173 1.98 10.26 1.43
CA SER A 173 2.52 9.44 0.33
C SER A 173 4.04 9.53 0.26
N TRP A 174 4.69 8.44 -0.14
CA TRP A 174 6.14 8.44 -0.34
C TRP A 174 6.55 9.22 -1.58
N ALA A 175 5.97 8.87 -2.73
CA ALA A 175 6.14 9.64 -3.95
C ALA A 175 5.01 10.68 -4.04
N PRO A 176 5.34 11.99 -4.18
CA PRO A 176 4.35 13.05 -4.11
C PRO A 176 3.36 12.97 -5.27
N GLN A 177 2.06 12.90 -4.93
CA GLN A 177 0.98 12.90 -5.93
C GLN A 177 0.58 14.31 -6.40
N GLY A 178 0.76 15.31 -5.54
CA GLY A 178 0.31 16.69 -5.78
C GLY A 178 -1.20 16.91 -5.58
N GLU A 179 -1.96 15.85 -5.34
CA GLU A 179 -3.38 15.85 -5.00
C GLU A 179 -3.71 14.60 -4.16
N ILE A 180 -4.88 14.59 -3.52
CA ILE A 180 -5.41 13.42 -2.81
C ILE A 180 -5.99 12.46 -3.85
N SER A 181 -5.12 11.78 -4.58
CA SER A 181 -5.48 10.74 -5.56
C SER A 181 -4.29 9.82 -5.80
N MET A 182 -4.32 8.63 -5.19
CA MET A 182 -3.26 7.64 -5.38
C MET A 182 -3.35 6.91 -6.72
N HIS A 183 -4.50 6.95 -7.40
CA HIS A 183 -4.71 6.31 -8.71
C HIS A 183 -4.14 7.11 -9.90
N LYS A 184 -2.96 7.70 -9.69
CA LYS A 184 -2.11 8.39 -10.67
C LYS A 184 -0.76 7.70 -10.78
N PRO A 185 -0.71 6.50 -11.40
CA PRO A 185 0.54 5.75 -11.52
C PRO A 185 1.66 6.52 -12.21
N GLU A 186 1.33 7.51 -13.05
CA GLU A 186 2.31 8.43 -13.65
C GLU A 186 3.06 9.31 -12.65
N MET A 187 2.58 9.42 -11.41
CA MET A 187 3.20 10.17 -10.31
C MET A 187 3.93 9.27 -9.31
N TRP A 188 3.80 7.94 -9.42
CA TRP A 188 4.44 7.00 -8.50
C TRP A 188 5.95 6.97 -8.67
N GLY A 189 6.65 6.58 -7.61
CA GLY A 189 8.11 6.51 -7.59
C GLY A 189 8.65 5.39 -8.48
N PHE A 190 9.86 5.59 -9.00
CA PHE A 190 10.58 4.56 -9.73
C PHE A 190 11.38 3.70 -8.76
N VAL A 191 11.18 2.39 -8.81
CA VAL A 191 11.95 1.41 -8.03
C VAL A 191 12.80 0.60 -8.99
N THR A 192 14.11 0.82 -8.94
CA THR A 192 15.09 0.04 -9.70
C THR A 192 15.51 -1.18 -8.89
N PHE A 193 15.36 -2.37 -9.47
CA PHE A 193 15.76 -3.62 -8.87
C PHE A 193 17.28 -3.80 -9.00
N VAL A 194 17.97 -3.88 -7.88
CA VAL A 194 19.44 -4.01 -7.81
C VAL A 194 19.82 -5.28 -7.07
N GLY A 195 20.91 -5.90 -7.50
CA GLY A 195 21.46 -7.07 -6.83
C GLY A 195 22.91 -7.28 -7.24
N ASP A 196 23.60 -8.19 -6.56
CA ASP A 196 24.93 -8.58 -6.96
C ASP A 196 24.84 -9.42 -8.24
N GLN A 197 25.34 -8.88 -9.35
CA GLN A 197 25.70 -9.73 -10.50
C GLN A 197 26.90 -10.59 -10.09
N MET A 198 26.68 -11.69 -9.37
CA MET A 198 27.65 -12.79 -9.34
C MET A 198 27.65 -13.43 -10.74
N SER A 199 28.33 -12.77 -11.68
CA SER A 199 28.81 -13.42 -12.88
C SER A 199 29.90 -14.39 -12.44
N LEU A 200 29.51 -15.66 -12.23
CA LEU A 200 30.43 -16.77 -12.35
C LEU A 200 30.86 -16.83 -13.82
N ILE A 201 31.80 -15.96 -14.19
CA ILE A 201 32.70 -16.24 -15.29
C ILE A 201 33.61 -17.35 -14.78
N LEU A 202 33.19 -18.60 -14.97
CA LEU A 202 34.14 -19.70 -14.98
C LEU A 202 34.97 -19.52 -16.25
N GLN A 203 36.08 -18.80 -16.13
CA GLN A 203 37.23 -18.99 -16.99
C GLN A 203 37.97 -20.23 -16.49
N GLU A 204 37.65 -21.37 -17.09
CA GLU A 204 38.56 -22.31 -17.77
C GLU A 204 37.83 -23.62 -18.10
#